data_AF-A0A7S0CRM8-F1
#
_entry.id   AF-A0A7S0CRM8-F1
#
_cell.length_a   1.000
_cell.length_b   1.000
_cell.length_c   1.000
_cell.angle_alpha   90.00
_cell.angle_beta   90.00
_cell.angle_gamma   90.00
#
_symmetry.space_group_name_H-M   'P 1'
#
loop_
_entity.id
_entity.type
_entity.pdbx_description
1 polymer ?
#
loop_
_entity_poly.entity_id
_entity_poly.type
_entity_poly.pdbx_seq_one_letter_code
_entity_poly.pdbx_strand_id
1 'polypeptide(L)'
;MADGAAMEEEKPEGQIIQVRFQLQHRQLTTLLERFQTLAEELHKKGNKEECEKAYELFLKELALYQHSITKTKIAISTMKKETGTYESSRKQIQERIAKTKEDIQELKIKLSHEQKQRAHREEAMALAKLINQLPSRQDTNQHIRAKQKELEGLEKSREAIQKEIDSRRRQFALFYHSLNQLKTELEDNSMDES
;
A
#
# COMPACT_ATOMS: atom_id res chain seq x y z
N MET A 1 25.59 -21.45 4.39
CA MET A 1 25.33 -22.92 4.45
C MET A 1 23.85 -23.08 4.31
N ALA A 2 23.24 -23.67 3.28
CA ALA A 2 23.62 -24.36 2.06
C ALA A 2 22.47 -24.02 1.07
N ASP A 3 22.49 -24.21 -0.25
CA ASP A 3 23.28 -25.07 -1.10
C ASP A 3 23.10 -24.47 -2.50
N GLY A 4 24.19 -23.90 -3.02
CA GLY A 4 24.25 -23.35 -4.37
C GLY A 4 24.50 -24.47 -5.35
N ALA A 5 23.55 -25.40 -5.49
CA ALA A 5 23.58 -26.40 -6.55
C ALA A 5 22.98 -25.79 -7.82
N ALA A 6 23.74 -24.89 -8.45
CA ALA A 6 23.62 -24.70 -9.88
C ALA A 6 24.08 -26.03 -10.52
N MET A 7 23.15 -26.99 -10.61
CA MET A 7 23.23 -28.01 -11.64
C MET A 7 23.28 -27.22 -12.95
N GLU A 8 24.47 -27.08 -13.51
CA GLU A 8 24.64 -26.92 -14.95
C GLU A 8 23.99 -28.16 -15.58
N GLU A 9 22.67 -28.14 -15.72
CA GLU A 9 21.99 -28.95 -16.72
C GLU A 9 22.69 -28.58 -18.02
N GLU A 10 23.54 -29.47 -18.53
CA GLU A 10 24.02 -29.42 -19.90
C GLU A 10 22.78 -29.17 -20.77
N LYS A 11 22.67 -27.92 -21.26
CA LYS A 11 21.46 -27.46 -21.90
C LYS A 11 21.09 -28.47 -22.98
N PRO A 12 19.84 -28.97 -23.01
CA PRO A 12 19.39 -29.92 -24.05
C PRO A 12 19.61 -29.37 -25.47
N GLU A 13 19.69 -28.03 -25.59
CA GLU A 13 20.10 -27.29 -26.78
C GLU A 13 21.46 -27.73 -27.35
N GLY A 14 22.46 -27.99 -26.50
CA GLY A 14 23.80 -28.42 -26.91
C GLY A 14 23.80 -29.81 -27.53
N GLN A 15 23.07 -30.75 -26.92
CA GLN A 15 22.89 -32.11 -27.44
C GLN A 15 22.13 -32.10 -28.78
N ILE A 16 21.10 -31.26 -28.92
CA ILE A 16 20.35 -31.10 -30.18
C ILE A 16 21.25 -30.55 -31.30
N ILE A 17 22.12 -29.58 -30.99
CA ILE A 17 23.08 -29.02 -31.95
C ILE A 17 24.10 -30.08 -32.37
N GLN A 18 24.62 -30.87 -31.43
CA GLN A 18 25.58 -31.94 -31.69
C GLN A 18 24.99 -33.04 -32.57
N VAL A 19 23.77 -33.50 -32.28
CA VAL A 19 23.05 -34.50 -33.10
C VAL A 19 22.80 -33.95 -34.52
N ARG A 20 22.40 -32.68 -34.65
CA ARG A 20 22.18 -32.05 -35.96
C ARG A 20 23.48 -31.97 -36.76
N PHE A 21 24.60 -31.62 -36.13
CA PHE A 21 25.92 -31.57 -36.76
C PHE A 21 26.38 -32.96 -37.24
N GLN A 22 26.21 -34.00 -36.41
CA GLN A 22 26.53 -35.38 -36.78
C GLN A 22 25.71 -35.89 -37.97
N LEU A 23 24.42 -35.55 -38.04
CA LEU A 23 23.55 -35.94 -39.16
C LEU A 23 24.00 -35.30 -40.48
N GLN A 24 24.39 -34.02 -40.45
CA GLN A 24 24.90 -33.33 -41.65
C GLN A 24 26.24 -33.89 -42.11
N HIS A 25 27.13 -34.20 -41.18
CA HIS A 25 28.42 -34.84 -41.48
C HIS A 25 28.21 -36.19 -42.18
N ARG A 26 27.29 -37.03 -41.68
CA ARG A 26 27.00 -38.34 -42.27
C ARG A 26 26.56 -38.26 -43.73
N GLN A 27 25.69 -37.30 -44.08
CA GLN A 27 25.20 -37.14 -45.45
C GLN A 27 26.30 -36.68 -46.41
N LEU A 28 27.22 -35.83 -45.95
CA LEU A 28 28.38 -35.44 -46.73
C LEU A 28 29.32 -36.63 -46.96
N THR A 29 29.55 -37.45 -45.93
CA THR A 29 30.36 -38.68 -46.04
C THR A 29 29.76 -39.65 -47.08
N THR A 30 28.46 -39.91 -47.02
CA THR A 30 27.78 -40.76 -48.01
C THR A 30 27.91 -40.22 -49.43
N LEU A 31 27.75 -38.90 -49.62
CA LEU A 31 27.91 -38.27 -50.93
C LEU A 31 29.34 -38.44 -51.49
N LEU A 32 30.35 -38.28 -50.62
CA LEU A 32 31.75 -38.48 -50.98
C LEU A 32 32.04 -39.94 -51.36
N GLU A 33 31.51 -40.91 -50.61
CA GLU A 33 31.63 -42.34 -50.93
C GLU A 33 31.00 -42.69 -52.29
N ARG A 34 29.82 -42.11 -52.60
CA ARG A 34 29.16 -42.29 -53.91
C ARG A 34 29.96 -41.65 -55.05
N PHE A 35 30.55 -40.48 -54.82
CA PHE A 35 31.43 -39.83 -55.79
C PHE A 35 32.69 -40.66 -56.07
N GLN A 36 33.32 -41.20 -55.02
CA GLN A 36 34.49 -42.07 -55.17
C GLN A 36 34.16 -43.33 -55.97
N THR A 37 33.02 -43.96 -55.68
CA THR A 37 32.53 -45.13 -56.44
C THR A 37 32.36 -44.78 -57.93
N LEU A 38 31.74 -43.65 -58.24
CA LEU A 38 31.59 -43.17 -59.63
C LEU A 38 32.95 -42.93 -60.31
N ALA A 39 33.89 -42.29 -59.61
CA ALA A 39 35.23 -42.02 -60.14
C ALA A 39 35.99 -43.33 -60.44
N GLU A 40 35.85 -44.35 -59.58
CA GLU A 40 36.45 -45.66 -59.79
C GLU A 40 35.86 -46.38 -61.01
N GLU A 41 34.54 -46.38 -61.19
CA GLU A 41 33.88 -47.02 -62.34
C GLU A 41 34.27 -46.37 -63.67
N LEU A 42 34.44 -45.03 -63.67
CA LEU A 42 34.93 -44.29 -64.83
C LEU A 42 36.41 -44.59 -65.14
N HIS A 43 37.25 -44.78 -64.13
CA HIS A 43 38.68 -45.09 -64.30
C HIS A 43 38.93 -46.52 -64.77
N LYS A 44 38.11 -47.49 -64.32
CA LYS A 44 38.26 -48.91 -64.67
C LYS A 44 37.82 -49.24 -66.11
N LYS A 45 37.33 -48.25 -66.89
CA LYS A 45 36.53 -48.48 -68.11
C LYS A 45 35.40 -49.48 -67.83
N GLY A 46 34.67 -49.27 -66.72
CA GLY A 46 33.54 -50.10 -66.34
C GLY A 46 32.51 -50.19 -67.47
N ASN A 47 31.68 -51.24 -67.44
CA ASN A 47 30.63 -51.38 -68.45
C ASN A 47 29.69 -50.16 -68.36
N LYS A 48 29.14 -49.73 -69.50
CA LYS A 48 28.32 -48.51 -69.59
C LYS A 48 27.18 -48.51 -68.56
N GLU A 49 26.57 -49.67 -68.33
CA GLU A 49 25.47 -49.86 -67.39
C GLU A 49 25.87 -49.64 -65.92
N GLU A 50 27.10 -50.02 -65.53
CA GLU A 50 27.61 -49.83 -64.16
C GLU A 50 27.96 -48.37 -63.90
N CYS A 51 28.54 -47.69 -64.89
CA CYS A 51 28.78 -46.25 -64.86
C CYS A 51 27.47 -45.46 -64.75
N GLU A 52 26.44 -45.83 -65.52
CA GLU A 52 25.12 -45.19 -65.47
C GLU A 52 24.46 -45.36 -64.09
N LYS A 53 24.49 -46.59 -63.52
CA LYS A 53 23.99 -46.85 -62.17
C LYS A 53 24.73 -46.07 -61.08
N ALA A 54 26.06 -46.01 -61.15
CA ALA A 54 26.86 -45.24 -60.20
C ALA A 54 26.56 -43.73 -60.29
N TYR A 55 26.36 -43.22 -61.51
CA TYR A 55 26.01 -41.83 -61.76
C TYR A 55 24.62 -41.46 -61.22
N GLU A 56 23.61 -42.29 -61.46
CA GLU A 56 22.25 -42.09 -60.92
C GLU A 56 22.24 -42.09 -59.39
N LEU A 57 22.98 -43.01 -58.75
CA LEU A 57 23.09 -43.06 -57.30
C LEU A 57 23.80 -41.83 -56.72
N PHE A 58 24.85 -41.35 -57.40
CA PHE A 58 25.52 -40.11 -57.01
C PHE A 58 24.60 -38.89 -57.14
N LEU A 59 23.87 -38.75 -58.26
CA LEU A 59 22.91 -37.65 -58.46
C LEU A 59 21.79 -37.67 -57.42
N LYS A 60 21.29 -38.86 -57.07
CA LYS A 60 20.28 -39.02 -56.02
C LYS A 60 20.82 -38.54 -54.66
N GLU A 61 22.02 -38.97 -54.29
CA GLU A 61 22.63 -38.55 -53.02
C GLU A 61 22.94 -37.05 -53.00
N LEU A 62 23.35 -36.48 -54.13
CA LEU A 62 23.58 -35.04 -54.29
C LEU A 62 22.29 -34.23 -54.07
N ALA A 63 21.18 -34.68 -54.65
CA ALA A 63 19.87 -34.06 -54.47
C ALA A 63 19.39 -34.13 -53.01
N LEU A 64 19.60 -35.26 -52.34
CA LEU A 64 19.28 -35.42 -50.91
C LEU A 64 20.13 -34.50 -50.02
N TYR A 65 21.43 -34.38 -50.32
CA TYR A 65 22.33 -33.48 -49.61
C TYR A 65 21.92 -32.00 -49.80
N GLN A 66 21.62 -31.59 -51.03
CA GLN A 66 21.13 -30.24 -51.33
C GLN A 66 19.82 -29.91 -50.59
N HIS A 67 18.89 -30.88 -50.53
CA HIS A 67 17.65 -30.73 -49.77
C HIS A 67 17.93 -30.54 -48.26
N SER A 68 18.85 -31.33 -47.70
CA SER A 68 19.25 -31.22 -46.29
C SER A 68 19.89 -29.87 -45.94
N ILE A 69 20.77 -29.35 -46.80
CA ILE A 69 21.35 -28.01 -46.65
C ILE A 69 20.25 -26.95 -46.63
N THR A 70 19.32 -27.03 -47.60
CA THR A 70 18.22 -26.06 -47.71
C THR A 70 17.33 -26.08 -46.47
N LYS A 71 16.96 -27.27 -45.98
CA LYS A 71 16.21 -27.46 -44.74
C LYS A 71 16.93 -26.83 -43.55
N THR A 72 18.24 -27.03 -43.44
CA THR A 72 19.02 -26.47 -42.33
C THR A 72 19.09 -24.95 -42.40
N LYS A 73 19.27 -24.38 -43.59
CA LYS A 73 19.27 -22.92 -43.79
C LYS A 73 17.95 -22.29 -43.35
N ILE A 74 16.83 -22.92 -43.70
CA ILE A 74 15.49 -22.48 -43.25
C ILE A 74 15.38 -22.59 -41.74
N ALA A 75 15.79 -23.72 -41.14
CA ALA A 75 15.75 -23.91 -39.70
C ALA A 75 16.56 -22.84 -38.94
N ILE A 76 17.78 -22.53 -39.39
CA ILE A 76 18.62 -21.47 -38.80
C ILE A 76 17.92 -20.11 -38.91
N SER A 77 17.34 -19.79 -40.08
CA SER A 77 16.61 -18.54 -40.27
C SER A 77 15.40 -18.44 -39.33
N THR A 78 14.63 -19.51 -39.16
CA THR A 78 13.48 -19.55 -38.26
C THR A 78 13.92 -19.42 -36.80
N MET A 79 14.94 -20.17 -36.37
CA MET A 79 15.48 -20.08 -35.02
C MET A 79 15.96 -18.66 -34.69
N LYS A 80 16.63 -17.98 -35.64
CA LYS A 80 17.06 -16.58 -35.44
C LYS A 80 15.88 -15.64 -35.22
N LYS A 81 14.77 -15.84 -35.94
CA LYS A 81 13.53 -15.06 -35.75
C LYS A 81 12.92 -15.36 -34.38
N GLU A 82 12.84 -16.63 -34.01
CA GLU A 82 12.32 -17.07 -32.71
C GLU A 82 13.12 -16.49 -31.55
N THR A 83 14.45 -16.55 -31.59
CA THR A 83 15.31 -15.91 -30.58
C THR A 83 15.00 -14.43 -30.44
N GLY A 84 14.86 -13.68 -31.54
CA GLY A 84 14.48 -12.27 -31.50
C GLY A 84 13.11 -12.03 -30.87
N THR A 85 12.12 -12.89 -31.16
CA THR A 85 10.80 -12.81 -30.51
C THR A 85 10.86 -13.08 -29.01
N TYR A 86 11.63 -14.10 -28.57
CA TYR A 86 11.80 -14.41 -27.16
C TYR A 86 12.52 -13.30 -26.40
N GLU A 87 13.55 -12.70 -26.99
CA GLU A 87 14.23 -11.55 -26.41
C GLU A 87 13.29 -10.35 -26.22
N SER A 88 12.45 -10.08 -27.23
CA SER A 88 11.43 -9.01 -27.15
C SER A 88 10.41 -9.29 -26.04
N SER A 89 9.84 -10.50 -26.00
CA SER A 89 8.91 -10.91 -24.94
C SER A 89 9.56 -10.84 -23.55
N ARG A 90 10.83 -11.22 -23.43
CA ARG A 90 11.58 -11.12 -22.16
C ARG A 90 11.70 -9.66 -21.70
N LYS A 91 12.02 -8.73 -22.60
CA LYS A 91 12.08 -7.30 -22.30
C LYS A 91 10.74 -6.76 -21.84
N GLN A 92 9.66 -7.08 -22.56
CA GLN A 92 8.30 -6.66 -22.18
C GLN A 92 7.89 -7.18 -20.80
N ILE A 93 8.23 -8.43 -20.47
CA ILE A 93 7.98 -9.00 -19.13
C ILE A 93 8.77 -8.23 -18.07
N GLN A 94 10.05 -7.93 -18.32
CA GLN A 94 10.88 -7.16 -17.38
C GLN A 94 10.34 -5.74 -17.15
N GLU A 95 9.90 -5.05 -18.20
CA GLU A 95 9.26 -3.74 -18.10
C GLU A 95 7.97 -3.80 -17.28
N ARG A 96 7.11 -4.80 -17.53
CA ARG A 96 5.88 -5.00 -16.75
C ARG A 96 6.19 -5.27 -15.28
N ILE A 97 7.20 -6.08 -14.98
CA ILE A 97 7.64 -6.35 -13.61
C ILE A 97 8.11 -5.06 -12.93
N ALA A 98 8.92 -4.23 -13.62
CA ALA A 98 9.39 -2.97 -13.09
C ALA A 98 8.22 -2.03 -12.77
N LYS A 99 7.27 -1.88 -13.70
CA LYS A 99 6.07 -1.06 -13.50
C LYS A 99 5.21 -1.55 -12.34
N THR A 100 4.93 -2.86 -12.27
CA THR A 100 4.16 -3.41 -11.15
C THR A 100 4.84 -3.20 -9.80
N LYS A 101 6.18 -3.25 -9.75
CA LYS A 101 6.92 -2.94 -8.52
C LYS A 101 6.74 -1.47 -8.11
N GLU A 102 6.76 -0.55 -9.07
CA GLU A 102 6.49 0.87 -8.83
C GLU A 102 5.06 1.09 -8.32
N ASP A 103 4.07 0.51 -8.99
CA ASP A 103 2.65 0.56 -8.59
C ASP A 103 2.46 0.06 -7.14
N ILE A 104 3.16 -1.02 -6.75
CA ILE A 104 3.12 -1.55 -5.37
C ILE A 104 3.66 -0.52 -4.37
N GLN A 105 4.75 0.19 -4.70
CA GLN A 105 5.30 1.20 -3.79
C GLN A 105 4.34 2.39 -3.63
N GLU A 106 3.74 2.85 -4.73
CA GLU A 106 2.73 3.91 -4.66
C GLU A 106 1.52 3.49 -3.81
N LEU A 107 1.02 2.28 -4.00
CA LEU A 107 -0.12 1.75 -3.24
C LEU A 107 0.19 1.63 -1.75
N LYS A 108 1.43 1.28 -1.38
CA LYS A 108 1.87 1.27 0.03
C LYS A 108 1.83 2.66 0.66
N ILE A 109 2.29 3.67 -0.08
CA ILE A 109 2.25 5.07 0.38
C ILE A 109 0.80 5.53 0.57
N LYS A 110 -0.05 5.28 -0.43
CA LYS A 110 -1.49 5.60 -0.37
C LYS A 110 -2.17 4.90 0.82
N LEU A 111 -1.89 3.63 1.03
CA LEU A 111 -2.44 2.86 2.16
C LEU A 111 -2.03 3.45 3.51
N SER A 112 -0.75 3.80 3.68
CA SER A 112 -0.28 4.43 4.92
C SER A 112 -0.95 5.78 5.17
N HIS A 113 -1.16 6.58 4.12
CA HIS A 113 -1.88 7.85 4.23
C HIS A 113 -3.34 7.63 4.67
N GLU A 114 -4.06 6.71 4.02
CA GLU A 114 -5.45 6.40 4.36
C GLU A 114 -5.61 5.85 5.77
N GLN A 115 -4.67 5.03 6.24
CA GLN A 115 -4.65 4.55 7.62
C GLN A 115 -4.53 5.69 8.63
N LYS A 116 -3.65 6.68 8.37
CA LYS A 116 -3.53 7.87 9.22
C LYS A 116 -4.82 8.69 9.21
N GLN A 117 -5.42 8.90 8.04
CA GLN A 117 -6.69 9.63 7.92
C GLN A 117 -7.85 8.91 8.62
N ARG A 118 -7.83 7.58 8.63
CA ARG A 118 -8.78 6.80 9.41
C ARG A 118 -8.57 6.99 10.91
N ALA A 119 -7.34 6.89 11.41
CA ALA A 119 -7.02 7.10 12.82
C ALA A 119 -7.46 8.50 13.29
N HIS A 120 -7.13 9.55 12.53
CA HIS A 120 -7.57 10.92 12.85
C HIS A 120 -9.10 11.06 12.88
N ARG A 121 -9.82 10.40 11.97
CA ARG A 121 -11.29 10.40 11.98
C ARG A 121 -11.85 9.69 13.21
N GLU A 122 -11.28 8.54 13.59
CA GLU A 122 -11.70 7.79 14.77
C GLU A 122 -11.44 8.61 16.05
N GLU A 123 -10.29 9.26 16.18
CA GLU A 123 -9.97 10.17 17.30
C GLU A 123 -10.95 11.36 17.36
N ALA A 124 -11.20 12.01 16.22
CA ALA A 124 -12.14 13.13 16.14
C ALA A 124 -13.57 12.70 16.49
N MET A 125 -14.02 11.54 16.03
CA MET A 125 -15.33 10.97 16.38
C MET A 125 -15.43 10.65 17.87
N ALA A 126 -14.38 10.11 18.48
CA ALA A 126 -14.34 9.84 19.90
C ALA A 126 -14.46 11.13 20.73
N LEU A 127 -13.71 12.17 20.36
CA LEU A 127 -13.81 13.50 20.98
C LEU A 127 -15.18 14.14 20.77
N ALA A 128 -15.72 14.09 19.55
CA ALA A 128 -17.05 14.62 19.27
C ALA A 128 -18.13 13.93 20.10
N LYS A 129 -18.04 12.60 20.27
CA LYS A 129 -18.96 11.85 21.14
C LYS A 129 -18.88 12.31 22.59
N LEU A 130 -17.68 12.54 23.13
CA LEU A 130 -17.50 13.04 24.49
C LEU A 130 -18.06 14.47 24.64
N ILE A 131 -17.78 15.35 23.67
CA ILE A 131 -18.28 16.73 23.66
C ILE A 131 -19.82 16.75 23.63
N ASN A 132 -20.44 15.87 22.84
CA ASN A 132 -21.90 15.80 22.72
C ASN A 132 -22.60 15.27 23.98
N GLN A 133 -21.87 14.66 24.92
CA GLN A 133 -22.41 14.29 26.24
C GLN A 133 -22.47 15.47 27.21
N LEU A 134 -21.74 16.56 26.92
CA LEU A 134 -21.73 17.76 27.74
C LEU A 134 -22.91 18.66 27.33
N PRO A 135 -23.51 19.40 28.29
CA PRO A 135 -24.54 20.39 27.97
C PRO A 135 -23.98 21.45 27.02
N SER A 136 -24.86 22.04 26.20
CA SER A 136 -24.41 23.07 25.28
C SER A 136 -23.80 24.23 26.05
N ARG A 137 -22.83 24.92 25.43
CA ARG A 137 -22.26 26.15 26.01
C ARG A 137 -23.33 27.19 26.29
N GLN A 138 -24.36 27.26 25.44
CA GLN A 138 -25.47 28.18 25.61
C GLN A 138 -26.29 27.84 26.86
N ASP A 139 -26.64 26.58 27.07
CA ASP A 139 -27.41 26.13 28.24
C ASP A 139 -26.64 26.38 29.53
N THR A 140 -25.34 26.06 29.52
CA THR A 140 -24.43 26.30 30.65
C THR A 140 -24.36 27.79 30.99
N ASN A 141 -24.23 28.65 29.97
CA ASN A 141 -24.22 30.11 30.15
C ASN A 141 -25.56 30.65 30.68
N GLN A 142 -26.70 30.07 30.24
CA GLN A 142 -28.01 30.43 30.78
C GLN A 142 -28.13 30.03 32.26
N HIS A 143 -27.66 28.85 32.64
CA HIS A 143 -27.62 28.42 34.05
C HIS A 143 -26.75 29.34 34.91
N ILE A 144 -25.57 29.73 34.41
CA ILE A 144 -24.69 30.69 35.11
C ILE A 144 -25.42 32.02 35.33
N ARG A 145 -26.05 32.58 34.29
CA ARG A 145 -26.80 33.85 34.40
C ARG A 145 -27.97 33.76 35.37
N ALA A 146 -28.71 32.64 35.34
CA ALA A 146 -29.82 32.41 36.27
C ALA A 146 -29.32 32.38 37.72
N LYS A 147 -28.22 31.68 37.98
CA LYS A 147 -27.61 31.61 39.32
C LYS A 147 -27.04 32.95 39.79
N GLN A 148 -26.43 33.72 38.91
CA GLN A 148 -25.98 35.09 39.22
C GLN A 148 -27.15 35.98 39.65
N LYS A 149 -28.27 35.94 38.91
CA LYS A 149 -29.47 36.70 39.26
C LYS A 149 -30.07 36.27 40.61
N GLU A 150 -30.05 34.98 40.92
CA GLU A 150 -30.47 34.44 42.22
C GLU A 150 -29.59 34.97 43.36
N LEU A 151 -28.27 34.94 43.18
CA LEU A 151 -27.29 35.51 44.11
C LEU A 151 -27.54 37.00 44.38
N GLU A 152 -27.68 37.80 43.32
CA GLU A 152 -27.98 39.24 43.45
C GLU A 152 -29.29 39.49 44.20
N GLY A 153 -30.30 38.63 44.00
CA GLY A 153 -31.57 38.70 44.73
C GLY A 153 -31.40 38.40 46.22
N LEU A 154 -30.64 37.36 46.56
CA LEU A 154 -30.33 36.98 47.93
C LEU A 154 -29.51 38.06 48.65
N GLU A 155 -28.54 38.68 47.97
CA GLU A 155 -27.76 39.78 48.52
C GLU A 155 -28.63 40.99 48.85
N LYS A 156 -29.54 41.39 47.95
CA LYS A 156 -30.51 42.46 48.21
C LYS A 156 -31.44 42.15 49.38
N SER A 157 -31.91 40.91 49.48
CA SER A 157 -32.74 40.46 50.60
C SER A 157 -31.98 40.53 51.92
N ARG A 158 -30.74 40.04 51.94
CA ARG A 158 -29.84 40.15 53.10
C ARG A 158 -29.64 41.60 53.52
N GLU A 159 -29.38 42.50 52.57
CA GLU A 159 -29.24 43.93 52.86
C GLU A 159 -30.52 44.56 53.42
N ALA A 160 -31.69 44.18 52.89
CA ALA A 160 -32.97 44.66 53.39
C ALA A 160 -33.23 44.21 54.84
N ILE A 161 -33.01 42.92 55.13
CA ILE A 161 -33.14 42.36 56.48
C ILE A 161 -32.16 43.05 57.44
N GLN A 162 -30.91 43.26 57.00
CA GLN A 162 -29.90 43.94 57.82
C GLN A 162 -30.34 45.37 58.18
N LYS A 163 -30.86 46.13 57.20
CA LYS A 163 -31.42 47.48 57.44
C LYS A 163 -32.59 47.46 58.41
N GLU A 164 -33.47 46.45 58.33
CA GLU A 164 -34.59 46.29 59.24
C GLU A 164 -34.11 45.97 60.67
N ILE A 165 -33.16 45.05 60.83
CA ILE A 165 -32.52 44.75 62.12
C ILE A 165 -31.92 46.02 62.73
N ASP A 166 -31.18 46.81 61.95
CA ASP A 166 -30.56 48.05 62.44
C ASP A 166 -31.62 49.10 62.84
N SER A 167 -32.72 49.18 62.11
CA SER A 167 -33.87 50.03 62.48
C SER A 167 -34.50 49.58 63.80
N ARG A 168 -34.75 48.28 63.97
CA ARG A 168 -35.28 47.71 65.22
C ARG A 168 -34.34 47.95 66.39
N ARG A 169 -33.03 47.80 66.20
CA ARG A 169 -32.01 48.14 67.21
C ARG A 169 -32.10 49.61 67.64
N ARG A 170 -32.23 50.55 66.70
CA ARG A 170 -32.41 51.98 67.00
C ARG A 170 -33.71 52.25 67.76
N GLN A 171 -34.83 51.65 67.34
CA GLN A 171 -36.12 51.78 68.03
C GLN A 171 -36.05 51.24 69.47
N PHE A 172 -35.42 50.09 69.68
CA PHE A 172 -35.22 49.52 71.02
C PHE A 172 -34.36 50.40 71.90
N ALA A 173 -33.28 50.98 71.37
CA ALA A 173 -32.44 51.91 72.11
C ALA A 173 -33.22 53.16 72.57
N LEU A 174 -34.07 53.72 71.69
CA LEU A 174 -34.95 54.83 72.05
C LEU A 174 -35.96 54.44 73.13
N PHE A 175 -36.64 53.30 72.96
CA PHE A 175 -37.59 52.79 73.95
C PHE A 175 -36.92 52.58 75.32
N TYR A 176 -35.73 51.97 75.34
CA TYR A 176 -34.95 51.77 76.55
C TYR A 176 -34.56 53.10 77.22
N HIS A 177 -34.18 54.11 76.42
CA HIS A 177 -33.90 55.45 76.94
C HIS A 177 -35.14 56.08 77.58
N SER A 178 -36.30 56.05 76.91
CA SER A 178 -37.56 56.56 77.46
C SER A 178 -38.03 55.79 78.70
N LEU A 179 -37.84 54.47 78.73
CA LEU A 179 -38.12 53.64 79.92
C LEU A 179 -37.24 54.08 81.10
N ASN A 180 -35.95 54.31 80.87
CA ASN A 180 -35.05 54.80 81.91
C ASN A 180 -35.42 56.20 82.37
N GLN A 181 -35.80 57.12 81.46
CA GLN A 181 -36.30 58.45 81.83
C GLN A 181 -37.53 58.35 82.72
N LEU A 182 -38.53 57.55 82.34
CA LEU A 182 -39.73 57.35 83.13
C LEU A 182 -39.41 56.72 84.50
N LYS A 183 -38.46 55.78 84.53
CA LYS A 183 -38.00 55.17 85.78
C LYS A 183 -37.34 56.21 86.70
N THR A 184 -36.47 57.06 86.16
CA THR A 184 -35.85 58.16 86.90
C THR A 184 -36.89 59.16 87.39
N GLU A 185 -37.86 59.55 86.56
CA GLU A 185 -38.97 60.43 86.98
C GLU A 185 -39.84 59.80 88.09
N LEU A 186 -40.05 58.48 88.05
CA LEU A 186 -40.77 57.76 89.11
C LEU A 186 -39.94 57.69 90.41
N GLU A 187 -38.63 57.47 90.30
CA GLU A 187 -37.69 57.49 91.43
C GLU A 187 -37.61 58.90 92.04
N ASP A 188 -37.59 59.96 91.23
CA ASP A 188 -37.58 61.36 91.66
C ASP A 188 -38.90 61.78 92.32
N ASN A 189 -40.06 61.41 91.75
CA ASN A 189 -41.38 61.68 92.38
C ASN A 189 -41.57 60.91 93.70
N SER A 190 -40.97 59.72 93.84
CA SER A 190 -41.00 58.98 95.11
C SER A 190 -40.11 59.58 96.20
N MET A 191 -39.17 60.46 95.84
CA MET A 191 -38.33 61.22 96.77
C MET A 191 -38.99 62.55 97.20
N ASP A 192 -39.95 63.08 96.43
CA ASP A 192 -40.69 64.32 96.75
C ASP A 192 -41.93 64.10 97.65
N GLU A 193 -42.35 62.84 97.89
CA GLU A 193 -43.41 62.48 98.86
C GLU A 193 -42.89 62.02 100.24
N SER A 194 -41.59 62.17 100.54
CA SER A 194 -40.98 61.91 101.86
C SER A 194 -40.51 63.19 102.55
#